data_AF-A0A9E4ZEL1-F1
#
_entry.id   AF-A0A9E4ZEL1-F1
#
_cell.length_a   1.000
_cell.length_b   1.000
_cell.length_c   1.000
_cell.angle_alpha   90.00
_cell.angle_beta   90.00
_cell.angle_gamma   90.00
#
_symmetry.space_group_name_H-M   'P 1'
#
loop_
_entity.id
_entity.type
_entity.pdbx_description
1 polymer ?
#
loop_
_entity_poly.entity_id
_entity_poly.type
_entity_poly.pdbx_seq_one_letter_code
_entity_poly.pdbx_strand_id
1 'polypeptide(L)'
;MSQLDNKVFHALGSDTRIRMLEFLDEEERHISELARMLGISVPVAAKHAKILEEADLVERKIFGKTHVLKPNRENIYLAMNVFAPTKSIEVEKGTTLLDALRGVAAIKVQKKGDREVIVSTDGEEGLYVYEINGEFSEKSVQNCVLEEDTTIEWKKLEPVTKIKLDIHVKE
;
A
#
# COMPACT_ATOMS: atom_id res chain seq x y z
N MET A 1 -12.17 -9.74 -7.27
CA MET A 1 -10.79 -10.23 -7.45
C MET A 1 -10.41 -10.02 -8.91
N SER A 2 -9.49 -9.09 -9.15
CA SER A 2 -9.01 -8.72 -10.47
C SER A 2 -8.08 -9.80 -11.04
N GLN A 3 -7.80 -9.76 -12.35
CA GLN A 3 -6.78 -10.65 -12.94
C GLN A 3 -5.37 -10.37 -12.40
N LEU A 4 -5.10 -9.13 -11.96
CA LEU A 4 -3.82 -8.76 -11.37
C LEU A 4 -3.68 -9.39 -9.97
N ASP A 5 -4.73 -9.34 -9.15
CA ASP A 5 -4.73 -9.95 -7.81
C ASP A 5 -4.38 -11.44 -7.89
N ASN A 6 -4.99 -12.16 -8.84
CA ASN A 6 -4.73 -13.59 -9.06
C ASN A 6 -3.25 -13.87 -9.41
N LYS A 7 -2.62 -13.00 -10.21
CA LYS A 7 -1.19 -13.15 -10.54
C LYS A 7 -0.30 -12.91 -9.33
N VAL A 8 -0.64 -11.93 -8.50
CA VAL A 8 0.09 -11.65 -7.25
C VAL A 8 0.02 -12.84 -6.31
N PHE A 9 -1.17 -13.40 -6.04
CA PHE A 9 -1.28 -14.58 -5.17
C PHE A 9 -0.61 -15.81 -5.76
N HIS A 10 -0.72 -16.04 -7.07
CA HIS A 10 0.01 -17.10 -7.74
C HIS A 10 1.53 -16.94 -7.57
N ALA A 11 2.05 -15.73 -7.77
CA ALA A 11 3.45 -15.42 -7.60
C ALA A 11 3.90 -15.58 -6.13
N LEU A 12 3.11 -15.15 -5.16
CA LEU A 12 3.46 -15.29 -3.74
C LEU A 12 3.31 -16.72 -3.20
N GLY A 13 2.59 -17.62 -3.88
CA GLY A 13 2.44 -19.04 -3.48
C GLY A 13 3.69 -19.92 -3.61
N SER A 14 4.91 -19.38 -3.54
CA SER A 14 6.17 -20.14 -3.63
C SER A 14 7.24 -19.57 -2.70
N ASP A 15 7.77 -20.43 -1.83
CA ASP A 15 8.84 -20.10 -0.88
C ASP A 15 10.08 -19.51 -1.56
N THR A 16 10.49 -20.04 -2.71
CA THR A 16 11.64 -19.52 -3.47
C THR A 16 11.40 -18.09 -3.96
N ARG A 17 10.18 -17.75 -4.36
CA ARG A 17 9.83 -16.40 -4.84
C ARG A 17 9.69 -15.42 -3.68
N ILE A 18 9.12 -15.86 -2.56
CA ILE A 18 9.09 -15.08 -1.32
C ILE A 18 10.53 -14.74 -0.87
N ARG A 19 11.42 -15.74 -0.79
CA ARG A 19 12.84 -15.50 -0.44
C ARG A 19 13.56 -14.61 -1.44
N MET A 20 13.24 -14.71 -2.73
CA MET A 20 13.79 -13.81 -3.74
C MET A 20 13.37 -12.35 -3.47
N LEU A 21 12.10 -12.12 -3.11
CA LEU A 21 11.60 -10.80 -2.73
C LEU A 21 12.26 -10.31 -1.43
N GLU A 22 12.44 -11.17 -0.42
CA GLU A 22 13.14 -10.81 0.83
C GLU A 22 14.56 -10.30 0.55
N PHE A 23 15.33 -10.99 -0.29
CA PHE A 23 16.68 -10.53 -0.66
C PHE A 23 16.69 -9.24 -1.47
N LEU A 24 15.64 -9.01 -2.26
CA LEU A 24 15.46 -7.79 -3.05
C LEU A 24 14.96 -6.61 -2.20
N ASP A 25 14.29 -6.89 -1.09
CA ASP A 25 13.79 -5.88 -0.16
C ASP A 25 14.94 -5.13 0.54
N GLU A 26 16.06 -5.82 0.74
CA GLU A 26 17.31 -5.25 1.28
C GLU A 26 18.04 -4.37 0.26
N GLU A 27 18.17 -4.83 -0.99
CA GLU A 27 18.94 -4.15 -2.04
C GLU A 27 18.55 -4.65 -3.44
N GLU A 28 18.72 -3.81 -4.47
CA GLU A 28 18.61 -4.25 -5.88
C GLU A 28 19.74 -5.25 -6.19
N ARG A 29 19.42 -6.43 -6.74
CA ARG A 29 20.41 -7.51 -6.96
C ARG A 29 20.42 -8.05 -8.38
N HIS A 30 21.57 -8.61 -8.77
CA HIS A 30 21.70 -9.32 -10.03
C HIS A 30 21.01 -10.69 -9.98
N ILE A 31 20.48 -11.13 -11.13
CA ILE A 31 19.84 -12.45 -11.21
C ILE A 31 20.79 -13.61 -10.86
N SER A 32 22.07 -13.50 -11.21
CA SER A 32 23.10 -14.50 -10.90
C SER A 32 23.45 -14.53 -9.41
N GLU A 33 23.41 -13.38 -8.75
CA GLU A 33 23.61 -13.26 -7.31
C GLU A 33 22.45 -13.88 -6.54
N LEU A 34 21.21 -13.56 -6.94
CA LEU A 34 20.00 -14.18 -6.38
C LEU A 34 20.03 -15.70 -6.52
N ALA A 35 20.44 -16.21 -7.69
CA ALA A 35 20.60 -17.64 -7.92
C ALA A 35 21.57 -18.28 -6.91
N ARG A 36 22.72 -17.63 -6.67
CA ARG A 36 23.71 -18.09 -5.68
C ARG A 36 23.16 -18.07 -4.26
N MET A 37 22.48 -16.99 -3.85
CA MET A 37 21.90 -16.85 -2.51
C MET A 37 20.79 -17.86 -2.24
N LEU A 38 19.99 -18.15 -3.26
CA LEU A 38 18.89 -19.14 -3.19
C LEU A 38 19.37 -20.59 -3.36
N GLY A 39 20.65 -20.82 -3.71
CA GLY A 39 21.19 -22.16 -3.97
C GLY A 39 20.61 -22.85 -5.20
N ILE A 40 20.22 -22.07 -6.23
CA ILE A 40 19.59 -22.56 -7.46
C ILE A 40 20.40 -22.14 -8.69
N SER A 41 20.09 -22.76 -9.84
CA SER A 41 20.73 -22.36 -11.09
C SER A 41 20.18 -21.02 -11.60
N VAL A 42 21.01 -20.28 -12.36
CA VAL A 42 20.62 -18.99 -12.96
C VAL A 42 19.37 -19.10 -13.84
N PRO A 43 19.18 -20.13 -14.69
CA PRO A 43 17.94 -20.29 -15.46
C PRO A 43 16.70 -20.48 -14.59
N VAL A 44 16.82 -21.21 -13.47
CA VAL A 44 15.71 -21.40 -12.52
C VAL A 44 15.37 -20.09 -11.83
N ALA A 45 16.38 -19.34 -11.37
CA ALA A 45 16.18 -17.99 -10.81
C ALA A 45 15.52 -17.06 -11.83
N ALA A 46 15.95 -17.07 -13.09
CA ALA A 46 15.36 -16.26 -14.15
C ALA A 46 13.88 -16.60 -14.40
N LYS A 47 13.50 -17.88 -14.31
CA LYS A 47 12.09 -18.30 -14.38
C LYS A 47 11.27 -17.76 -13.22
N HIS A 48 11.80 -17.82 -11.99
CA HIS A 48 11.13 -17.25 -10.82
C HIS A 48 10.96 -15.74 -10.94
N ALA A 49 12.03 -15.03 -11.35
CA ALA A 49 11.99 -13.59 -11.59
C ALA A 49 10.94 -13.21 -12.63
N LYS A 50 10.83 -13.95 -13.73
CA LYS A 50 9.82 -13.67 -14.76
C LYS A 50 8.38 -13.77 -14.22
N ILE A 51 8.08 -14.75 -13.36
CA ILE A 51 6.76 -14.88 -12.72
C ILE A 51 6.48 -13.67 -11.81
N LEU A 52 7.49 -13.22 -11.06
CA LEU A 52 7.38 -12.02 -10.22
C LEU A 52 7.18 -10.75 -11.06
N GLU A 53 7.85 -10.64 -12.22
CA GLU A 53 7.67 -9.53 -13.16
C GLU A 53 6.27 -9.53 -13.80
N GLU A 54 5.74 -10.69 -14.17
CA GLU A 54 4.39 -10.82 -14.73
C GLU A 54 3.29 -10.45 -13.74
N ALA A 55 3.58 -10.58 -12.44
CA ALA A 55 2.75 -10.12 -11.32
C ALA A 55 3.10 -8.69 -10.87
N ASP A 56 4.04 -8.02 -11.54
CA ASP A 56 4.53 -6.68 -11.24
C ASP A 56 4.96 -6.50 -9.77
N LEU A 57 5.61 -7.55 -9.24
CA LEU A 57 6.22 -7.57 -7.90
C LEU A 57 7.72 -7.23 -7.93
N VAL A 58 8.33 -7.25 -9.12
CA VAL A 58 9.71 -6.82 -9.34
C VAL A 58 9.85 -6.08 -10.65
N GLU A 59 10.72 -5.09 -10.67
CA GLU A 59 11.14 -4.37 -11.88
C GLU A 59 12.51 -4.89 -12.35
N ARG A 60 12.72 -4.94 -13.66
CA ARG A 60 13.99 -5.33 -14.27
C ARG A 60 14.66 -4.17 -14.98
N LYS A 61 15.88 -3.84 -14.56
CA LYS A 61 16.78 -2.92 -15.27
C LYS A 61 17.85 -3.72 -16.03
N ILE A 62 18.09 -3.35 -17.29
CA ILE A 62 19.05 -4.03 -18.17
C ILE A 62 20.24 -3.11 -18.43
N PHE A 63 21.42 -3.55 -18.01
CA PHE A 63 22.70 -2.89 -18.25
C PHE A 63 23.56 -3.78 -19.15
N GLY A 64 23.41 -3.64 -20.47
CA GLY A 64 24.06 -4.53 -21.44
C GLY A 64 23.58 -5.97 -21.30
N LYS A 65 24.45 -6.89 -20.87
CA LYS A 65 24.11 -8.31 -20.59
C LYS A 65 23.66 -8.55 -19.15
N THR A 66 23.69 -7.51 -18.33
CA THR A 66 23.47 -7.61 -16.89
C THR A 66 22.03 -7.24 -16.57
N HIS A 67 21.33 -8.11 -15.83
CA HIS A 67 19.97 -7.88 -15.37
C HIS A 67 19.98 -7.64 -13.86
N VAL A 68 19.49 -6.49 -13.44
CA VAL A 68 19.30 -6.09 -12.04
C VAL A 68 17.81 -6.06 -11.77
N LEU A 69 17.41 -6.65 -10.64
CA LEU A 69 16.02 -6.65 -10.17
C LEU A 69 15.86 -5.73 -8.96
N LYS A 70 14.69 -5.10 -8.87
CA LYS A 70 14.25 -4.25 -7.75
C LYS A 70 12.86 -4.71 -7.30
N PRO A 71 12.52 -4.70 -6.00
CA PRO A 71 11.16 -5.01 -5.56
C PRO A 71 10.18 -3.89 -5.92
N ASN A 72 8.97 -4.25 -6.32
CA ASN A 72 7.82 -3.36 -6.41
C ASN A 72 6.84 -3.70 -5.28
N ARG A 73 6.84 -2.86 -4.22
CA ARG A 73 6.00 -3.07 -3.03
C ARG A 73 4.55 -2.65 -3.24
N GLU A 74 4.30 -1.76 -4.19
CA GLU A 74 2.99 -1.15 -4.40
C GLU A 74 1.93 -2.21 -4.71
N ASN A 75 2.25 -3.16 -5.60
CA ASN A 75 1.30 -4.21 -5.97
C ASN A 75 1.03 -5.23 -4.87
N ILE A 76 1.97 -5.43 -3.93
CA ILE A 76 1.69 -6.29 -2.77
C ILE A 76 0.55 -5.68 -1.95
N TYR A 77 0.65 -4.37 -1.66
CA TYR A 77 -0.39 -3.67 -0.90
C TYR A 77 -1.71 -3.61 -1.67
N LEU A 78 -1.68 -3.31 -2.97
CA LEU A 78 -2.89 -3.26 -3.78
C LEU A 78 -3.61 -4.61 -3.86
N ALA A 79 -2.88 -5.72 -4.00
CA ALA A 79 -3.48 -7.05 -4.02
C ALA A 79 -4.15 -7.40 -2.67
N MET A 80 -3.61 -6.90 -1.55
CA MET A 80 -4.21 -7.10 -0.23
C MET A 80 -5.55 -6.39 -0.05
N ASN A 81 -5.83 -5.33 -0.83
CA ASN A 81 -7.12 -4.62 -0.78
C ASN A 81 -8.32 -5.53 -1.12
N VAL A 82 -8.11 -6.68 -1.79
CA VAL A 82 -9.18 -7.66 -2.02
C VAL A 82 -9.78 -8.20 -0.71
N PHE A 83 -9.03 -8.14 0.39
CA PHE A 83 -9.47 -8.55 1.72
C PHE A 83 -9.96 -7.38 2.58
N ALA A 84 -9.86 -6.13 2.08
CA ALA A 84 -10.33 -4.98 2.82
C ALA A 84 -11.85 -5.06 2.99
N PRO A 85 -12.38 -4.84 4.20
CA PRO A 85 -13.82 -4.89 4.43
C PRO A 85 -14.50 -3.74 3.67
N THR A 86 -15.41 -4.09 2.74
CA THR A 86 -16.28 -3.11 2.10
C THR A 86 -17.56 -2.97 2.90
N LYS A 87 -17.89 -1.74 3.29
CA LYS A 87 -19.16 -1.40 3.96
C LYS A 87 -19.92 -0.41 3.08
N SER A 88 -21.22 -0.61 2.93
CA SER A 88 -22.12 0.29 2.20
C SER A 88 -23.15 0.86 3.17
N ILE A 89 -23.41 2.17 3.06
CA ILE A 89 -24.41 2.89 3.84
C ILE A 89 -25.17 3.87 2.96
N GLU A 90 -26.42 4.10 3.32
CA GLU A 90 -27.22 5.19 2.78
C GLU A 90 -27.22 6.34 3.80
N VAL A 91 -27.02 7.56 3.33
CA VAL A 91 -27.01 8.77 4.16
C VAL A 91 -27.82 9.88 3.50
N GLU A 92 -28.36 10.79 4.31
CA GLU A 92 -29.05 11.96 3.78
C GLU A 92 -28.05 12.93 3.13
N LYS A 93 -28.52 13.66 2.11
CA LYS A 93 -27.73 14.70 1.46
C LYS A 93 -27.33 15.77 2.47
N GLY A 94 -26.05 16.15 2.48
CA GLY A 94 -25.50 17.09 3.45
C GLY A 94 -24.87 16.42 4.68
N THR A 95 -24.92 15.09 4.79
CA THR A 95 -24.25 14.34 5.87
C THR A 95 -22.73 14.54 5.77
N THR A 96 -22.08 14.78 6.92
CA THR A 96 -20.61 14.87 6.95
C THR A 96 -19.99 13.48 6.83
N LEU A 97 -18.79 13.40 6.26
CA LEU A 97 -18.05 12.15 6.18
C LEU A 97 -17.79 11.54 7.56
N LEU A 98 -17.54 12.38 8.57
CA LEU A 98 -17.35 11.91 9.94
C LEU A 98 -18.58 11.18 10.48
N ASP A 99 -19.78 11.74 10.27
CA ASP A 99 -21.02 11.15 10.77
C ASP A 99 -21.40 9.89 9.98
N ALA A 100 -21.19 9.90 8.66
CA ALA A 100 -21.31 8.70 7.83
C ALA A 100 -20.40 7.58 8.33
N LEU A 101 -19.13 7.89 8.65
CA LEU A 101 -18.16 6.91 9.13
C LEU A 101 -18.52 6.33 10.51
N ARG A 102 -19.07 7.15 11.42
CA ARG A 102 -19.59 6.66 12.71
C ARG A 102 -20.71 5.64 12.57
N GLY A 103 -21.46 5.67 11.46
CA GLY A 103 -22.49 4.68 11.15
C GLY A 103 -21.96 3.28 10.83
N VAL A 104 -20.68 3.17 10.43
CA VAL A 104 -20.08 1.91 9.96
C VAL A 104 -18.90 1.41 10.78
N ALA A 105 -18.25 2.28 11.56
CA ALA A 105 -17.03 1.95 12.28
C ALA A 105 -16.95 2.67 13.63
N ALA A 106 -16.36 2.00 14.61
CA ALA A 106 -16.03 2.61 15.89
C ALA A 106 -14.75 3.46 15.71
N ILE A 107 -14.90 4.78 15.71
CA ILE A 107 -13.78 5.70 15.45
C ILE A 107 -13.47 6.58 16.67
N LYS A 108 -12.19 6.88 16.86
CA LYS A 108 -11.73 7.94 17.77
C LYS A 108 -11.13 9.06 16.95
N VAL A 109 -11.52 10.28 17.27
CA VAL A 109 -11.03 11.48 16.61
C VAL A 109 -10.30 12.34 17.62
N GLN A 110 -9.20 12.95 17.19
CA GLN A 110 -8.44 13.90 17.97
C GLN A 110 -8.30 15.21 17.19
N LYS A 111 -8.56 16.33 17.87
CA LYS A 111 -8.29 17.66 17.32
C LYS A 111 -6.78 17.90 17.32
N LYS A 112 -6.20 18.11 16.14
CA LYS A 112 -4.82 18.55 15.95
C LYS A 112 -4.83 19.88 15.20
N GLY A 113 -4.62 20.97 15.95
CA GLY A 113 -4.80 22.33 15.42
C GLY A 113 -6.26 22.58 15.02
N ASP A 114 -6.48 23.02 13.79
CA ASP A 114 -7.81 23.29 13.23
C ASP A 114 -8.44 22.08 12.51
N ARG A 115 -7.76 20.93 12.50
CA ARG A 115 -8.23 19.71 11.83
C ARG A 115 -8.57 18.63 12.84
N GLU A 116 -9.65 17.92 12.57
CA GLU A 116 -9.97 16.68 13.25
C GLU A 116 -9.35 15.52 12.49
N VAL A 117 -8.57 14.72 13.21
CA VAL A 117 -7.87 13.58 12.64
C VAL A 117 -8.34 12.32 13.32
N ILE A 118 -8.65 11.30 12.53
CA ILE A 118 -9.01 9.99 13.06
C ILE A 118 -7.72 9.33 13.56
N VAL A 119 -7.74 8.89 14.82
CA VAL A 119 -6.59 8.28 15.50
C VAL A 119 -6.82 6.80 15.82
N SER A 120 -8.04 6.30 15.60
CA SER A 120 -8.38 4.89 15.71
C SER A 120 -9.63 4.55 14.90
N THR A 121 -9.66 3.36 14.30
CA THR A 121 -10.83 2.77 13.63
C THR A 121 -10.96 1.29 14.00
N ASP A 122 -12.14 0.84 14.41
CA ASP A 122 -12.46 -0.56 14.77
C ASP A 122 -11.44 -1.20 15.75
N GLY A 123 -10.91 -0.37 16.67
CA GLY A 123 -9.98 -0.80 17.72
C GLY A 123 -8.50 -0.75 17.34
N GLU A 124 -8.17 -0.52 16.08
CA GLU A 124 -6.80 -0.29 15.64
C GLU A 124 -6.40 1.18 15.86
N GLU A 125 -5.23 1.41 16.45
CA GLU A 125 -4.65 2.74 16.59
C GLU A 125 -3.77 3.09 15.39
N GLY A 126 -3.80 4.36 14.98
CA GLY A 126 -2.99 4.83 13.85
C GLY A 126 -3.34 6.24 13.41
N LEU A 127 -2.49 6.82 12.56
CA LEU A 127 -2.89 7.96 11.73
C LEU A 127 -3.42 7.43 10.41
N TYR A 128 -4.27 8.21 9.80
CA TYR A 128 -5.38 7.64 9.10
C TYR A 128 -5.80 8.76 8.13
N VAL A 129 -5.81 8.47 6.83
CA VAL A 129 -6.25 9.39 5.76
C VAL A 129 -7.33 8.76 4.88
N TYR A 130 -7.99 9.58 4.07
CA TYR A 130 -9.02 9.12 3.16
C TYR A 130 -8.88 9.70 1.75
N GLU A 131 -9.36 8.93 0.78
CA GLU A 131 -9.48 9.31 -0.62
C GLU A 131 -10.97 9.36 -0.99
N ILE A 132 -11.32 10.29 -1.88
CA ILE A 132 -12.67 10.45 -2.45
C ILE A 132 -12.58 10.03 -3.91
N ASN A 133 -13.28 8.96 -4.29
CA ASN A 133 -13.27 8.43 -5.65
C ASN A 133 -11.84 8.18 -6.18
N GLY A 134 -10.93 7.74 -5.31
CA GLY A 134 -9.53 7.47 -5.62
C GLY A 134 -8.59 8.69 -5.56
N GLU A 135 -9.09 9.89 -5.26
CA GLU A 135 -8.27 11.10 -5.11
C GLU A 135 -8.08 11.49 -3.63
N PHE A 136 -6.83 11.77 -3.25
CA PHE A 136 -6.50 12.16 -1.87
C PHE A 136 -7.16 13.48 -1.48
N SER A 137 -7.79 13.51 -0.31
CA SER A 137 -8.45 14.70 0.23
C SER A 137 -7.67 15.31 1.39
N GLU A 138 -7.39 16.61 1.31
CA GLU A 138 -6.85 17.39 2.43
C GLU A 138 -7.92 17.93 3.39
N LYS A 139 -9.21 17.75 3.05
CA LYS A 139 -10.32 18.27 3.86
C LYS A 139 -10.38 17.50 5.18
N SER A 140 -10.76 18.19 6.25
CA SER A 140 -11.14 17.54 7.51
C SER A 140 -12.38 16.70 7.26
N VAL A 141 -12.49 15.52 7.89
CA VAL A 141 -13.67 14.64 7.79
C VAL A 141 -14.98 15.33 8.22
N GLN A 142 -14.90 16.34 9.10
CA GLN A 142 -16.05 17.17 9.47
C GLN A 142 -16.49 18.15 8.38
N ASN A 143 -15.55 18.61 7.55
CA ASN A 143 -15.79 19.61 6.52
C ASN A 143 -16.03 18.97 5.14
N CYS A 144 -16.01 17.65 5.07
CA CYS A 144 -16.31 16.89 3.87
C CYS A 144 -17.78 16.51 3.89
N VAL A 145 -18.59 17.21 3.09
CA VAL A 145 -20.04 17.02 3.01
C VAL A 145 -20.36 16.13 1.81
N LEU A 146 -21.21 15.13 2.01
CA LEU A 146 -21.63 14.18 0.99
C LEU A 146 -22.88 14.73 0.27
N GLU A 147 -22.71 15.08 -1.00
CA GLU A 147 -23.75 15.71 -1.84
C GLU A 147 -24.28 14.76 -2.93
N GLU A 148 -23.49 13.74 -3.28
CA GLU A 148 -23.71 12.77 -4.34
C GLU A 148 -23.06 11.42 -4.00
N ASP A 149 -23.42 10.37 -4.74
CA ASP A 149 -22.87 9.03 -4.57
C ASP A 149 -21.35 9.05 -4.71
N THR A 150 -20.66 8.61 -3.65
CA THR A 150 -19.23 8.77 -3.51
C THR A 150 -18.62 7.51 -2.90
N THR A 151 -17.46 7.10 -3.42
CA THR A 151 -16.64 6.04 -2.82
C THR A 151 -15.58 6.68 -1.93
N ILE A 152 -15.50 6.22 -0.68
CA ILE A 152 -14.47 6.66 0.27
C ILE A 152 -13.56 5.49 0.58
N GLU A 153 -12.27 5.67 0.32
CA GLU A 153 -11.25 4.69 0.68
C GLU A 153 -10.49 5.17 1.91
N TRP A 154 -10.34 4.26 2.86
CA TRP A 154 -9.82 4.52 4.20
C TRP A 154 -8.42 3.90 4.30
N LYS A 155 -7.36 4.71 4.45
CA LYS A 155 -5.96 4.24 4.44
C LYS A 155 -5.21 4.59 5.73
N LYS A 156 -4.82 3.56 6.48
CA LYS A 156 -3.88 3.71 7.62
C LYS A 156 -2.52 4.13 7.10
N LEU A 157 -1.99 5.20 7.68
CA LEU A 157 -0.64 5.67 7.41
C LEU A 157 0.35 4.84 8.23
N GLU A 158 1.06 3.96 7.54
CA GLU A 158 2.21 3.27 8.09
C GLU A 158 3.46 4.16 7.94
N PRO A 159 4.23 4.40 9.02
CA PRO A 159 5.44 5.20 8.94
C PRO A 159 6.51 4.46 8.12
N VAL A 160 6.81 4.96 6.93
CA VAL A 160 7.77 4.31 6.01
C VAL A 160 9.19 4.32 6.60
N THR A 161 9.58 5.41 7.28
CA THR A 161 10.82 5.54 8.08
C THR A 161 10.72 6.80 8.97
N LYS A 162 11.53 6.89 10.04
CA LYS A 162 11.61 8.13 10.85
C LYS A 162 12.30 9.22 10.03
N ILE A 163 11.57 10.29 9.70
CA ILE A 163 12.15 11.49 9.10
C ILE A 163 12.59 12.43 10.23
N LYS A 164 13.90 12.70 10.32
CA LYS A 164 14.46 13.68 11.25
C LYS A 164 14.77 14.96 10.48
N LEU A 165 14.19 16.09 10.92
CA LEU A 165 14.51 17.42 10.38
C LEU A 165 15.36 18.20 11.39
N ASP A 166 16.57 18.59 10.99
CA ASP A 166 17.39 19.56 11.73
C ASP A 166 17.16 20.96 11.11
N ILE A 167 16.22 21.72 11.68
CA ILE A 167 15.81 23.03 11.17
C ILE A 167 16.72 24.12 11.75
N HIS A 168 17.47 24.80 10.89
CA HIS A 168 18.29 25.94 11.24
C HIS A 168 17.62 27.22 10.71
N VAL A 169 17.09 28.03 11.61
CA VAL A 169 16.47 29.33 11.28
C VAL A 169 17.58 30.36 11.13
N LYS A 170 17.62 31.07 9.99
CA LYS A 170 18.48 32.24 9.80
C LYS A 170 17.72 33.49 10.23
N GLU A 171 18.42 34.40 10.91
CA GLU A 171 17.94 35.77 11.18
C GLU A 171 17.74 36.57 9.89
#